data_AF-A0A537IBB0-F1
#
_entry.id   AF-A0A537IBB0-F1
#
_cell.length_a   1.000
_cell.length_b   1.000
_cell.length_c   1.000
_cell.angle_alpha   90.00
_cell.angle_beta   90.00
_cell.angle_gamma   90.00
#
_symmetry.space_group_name_H-M   'P 1'
#
loop_
_entity.id
_entity.type
_entity.pdbx_description
1 polymer ?
#
loop_
_entity_poly.entity_id
_entity_poly.type
_entity_poly.pdbx_seq_one_letter_code
_entity_poly.pdbx_strand_id
1 'polypeptide(L)'
;MESGKKFRYAEMLKLHNTTANKLLIDNITIIPDHFKADARAIIEHYTIWSAKWDELKSKLNPAPDDEFVFENKHRFPKAAAQNLETALHDL
;
A
#
# COMPACT_ATOMS: atom_id res chain seq x y z
N MET A 1 9.07 -12.20 21.93
CA MET A 1 8.74 -11.93 20.52
C MET A 1 9.06 -10.48 20.26
N GLU A 2 10.22 -10.19 19.64
CA GLU A 2 10.58 -8.82 19.28
C GLU A 2 9.56 -8.31 18.25
N SER A 3 8.84 -7.28 18.67
CA SER A 3 7.71 -6.67 17.98
C SER A 3 8.03 -6.29 16.53
N GLY A 4 7.09 -6.55 15.61
CA GLY A 4 7.10 -6.13 14.20
C GLY A 4 7.06 -4.61 13.95
N LYS A 5 7.61 -3.84 14.90
CA LYS A 5 7.75 -2.38 14.87
C LYS A 5 9.14 -1.92 14.42
N LYS A 6 10.06 -2.83 14.06
CA LYS A 6 11.38 -2.42 13.54
C LYS A 6 11.23 -1.80 12.16
N PHE A 7 12.01 -0.76 11.87
CA PHE A 7 11.98 -0.04 10.59
C PHE A 7 12.13 -0.98 9.38
N ARG A 8 13.00 -1.99 9.46
CA ARG A 8 13.18 -3.00 8.40
C ARG A 8 11.88 -3.70 7.97
N TYR A 9 10.94 -3.92 8.90
CA TYR A 9 9.64 -4.52 8.57
C TYR A 9 8.73 -3.52 7.83
N ALA A 10 8.77 -2.26 8.24
CA ALA A 10 8.06 -1.19 7.56
C ALA A 10 8.61 -0.94 6.14
N GLU A 11 9.92 -1.12 5.91
CA GLU A 11 10.53 -1.06 4.58
C GLU A 11 10.05 -2.20 3.67
N MET A 12 9.93 -3.42 4.17
CA MET A 12 9.33 -4.52 3.41
C MET A 12 7.87 -4.23 3.04
N LEU A 13 7.09 -3.65 3.96
CA LEU A 13 5.72 -3.24 3.66
C LEU A 13 5.68 -2.14 2.59
N LYS A 14 6.57 -1.14 2.65
CA LYS A 14 6.71 -0.10 1.62
C LYS A 14 7.03 -0.71 0.26
N LEU A 15 7.93 -1.69 0.21
CA LEU A 15 8.26 -2.40 -1.02
C LEU A 15 7.02 -3.07 -1.62
N HIS A 16 6.28 -3.86 -0.82
CA HIS A 16 5.08 -4.54 -1.30
C HIS A 16 3.98 -3.58 -1.77
N ASN A 17 3.72 -2.51 -1.00
CA ASN A 17 2.74 -1.50 -1.37
C ASN A 17 3.12 -0.79 -2.67
N THR A 18 4.41 -0.49 -2.86
CA THR A 18 4.92 0.15 -4.08
C THR A 18 4.77 -0.77 -5.30
N THR A 19 5.10 -2.05 -5.14
CA THR A 19 4.94 -3.06 -6.20
C THR A 19 3.47 -3.24 -6.57
N ALA A 20 2.57 -3.37 -5.59
CA ALA A 20 1.14 -3.50 -5.83
C ALA A 20 0.56 -2.26 -6.55
N ASN A 21 0.93 -1.06 -6.10
CA ASN A 21 0.51 0.18 -6.74
C ASN A 21 0.96 0.26 -8.20
N LYS A 22 2.22 -0.09 -8.46
CA LYS A 22 2.75 -0.12 -9.83
C LYS A 22 1.98 -1.09 -10.72
N LEU A 23 1.72 -2.30 -10.23
CA LEU A 23 0.93 -3.29 -10.98
C LEU A 23 -0.47 -2.77 -11.32
N LEU A 24 -1.15 -2.12 -10.38
CA LEU A 24 -2.47 -1.53 -10.62
C LEU A 24 -2.43 -0.40 -11.64
N ILE A 25 -1.44 0.49 -11.56
CA ILE A 25 -1.26 1.60 -12.50
C ILE A 25 -0.95 1.09 -13.91
N ASP A 26 0.02 0.17 -14.03
CA ASP A 26 0.48 -0.35 -15.31
C ASP A 26 -0.63 -1.14 -16.04
N ASN A 27 -1.59 -1.70 -15.30
CA ASN A 27 -2.67 -2.53 -15.83
C ASN A 27 -4.06 -1.88 -15.75
N ILE A 28 -4.19 -0.61 -15.36
CA ILE A 28 -5.50 0.04 -15.16
C ILE A 28 -6.36 0.06 -16.43
N THR A 29 -5.72 0.02 -17.61
CA THR A 29 -6.37 0.01 -18.92
C THR A 29 -7.04 -1.33 -19.25
N ILE A 30 -6.52 -2.43 -18.72
CA ILE A 30 -7.03 -3.79 -18.95
C ILE A 30 -8.02 -4.25 -17.86
N ILE A 31 -8.07 -3.55 -16.72
CA ILE A 31 -9.07 -3.81 -15.68
C ILE A 31 -10.48 -3.53 -16.23
N PRO A 32 -11.46 -4.43 -16.05
CA PRO A 32 -12.84 -4.19 -16.48
C PRO A 32 -13.42 -2.89 -15.90
N ASP A 33 -14.24 -2.17 -16.68
CA ASP A 33 -14.72 -0.84 -16.31
C ASP A 33 -15.41 -0.78 -14.94
N HIS A 34 -16.17 -1.82 -14.58
CA HIS A 34 -16.87 -1.90 -13.31
C HIS A 34 -15.94 -2.06 -12.09
N PHE A 35 -14.68 -2.49 -12.28
CA PHE A 35 -13.66 -2.56 -11.23
C PHE A 35 -12.67 -1.39 -11.25
N LYS A 36 -12.72 -0.50 -12.24
CA LYS A 36 -11.78 0.64 -12.32
C LYS A 36 -11.93 1.60 -11.14
N ALA A 37 -13.13 1.76 -10.59
CA ALA A 37 -13.35 2.58 -9.40
C ALA A 37 -12.62 2.00 -8.18
N ASP A 38 -12.74 0.69 -7.97
CA ASP A 38 -12.05 -0.03 -6.90
C ASP A 38 -10.52 0.03 -7.06
N ALA A 39 -10.03 -0.20 -8.28
CA ALA A 39 -8.60 -0.08 -8.58
C ALA A 39 -8.06 1.31 -8.29
N ARG A 40 -8.79 2.37 -8.68
CA ARG A 40 -8.43 3.76 -8.40
C ARG A 40 -8.40 4.06 -6.90
N ALA A 41 -9.34 3.54 -6.12
CA ALA A 41 -9.35 3.72 -4.67
C ALA A 41 -8.10 3.09 -4.01
N ILE A 42 -7.68 1.90 -4.48
CA ILE A 42 -6.46 1.26 -3.98
C ILE A 42 -5.20 2.03 -4.41
N ILE A 43 -5.13 2.49 -5.67
CA ILE A 43 -4.03 3.32 -6.17
C ILE A 43 -3.90 4.61 -5.35
N GLU A 44 -5.02 5.31 -5.12
CA GLU A 44 -5.07 6.51 -4.30
C GLU A 44 -4.52 6.23 -2.89
N HIS A 45 -4.98 5.13 -2.28
CA HIS A 45 -4.51 4.72 -0.98
C HIS A 45 -3.00 4.52 -0.93
N TYR A 46 -2.44 3.72 -1.85
CA TYR A 46 -1.00 3.47 -1.87
C TYR A 46 -0.18 4.72 -2.18
N THR A 47 -0.72 5.64 -2.98
CA THR A 47 -0.09 6.92 -3.30
C THR A 47 0.00 7.81 -2.06
N ILE A 48 -1.12 7.99 -1.34
CA ILE A 48 -1.17 8.78 -0.09
C ILE A 48 -0.32 8.13 1.00
N TRP A 49 -0.44 6.81 1.17
CA TRP A 49 0.33 6.05 2.15
C TRP A 49 1.82 6.19 1.89
N SER A 50 2.24 6.06 0.62
CA SER A 50 3.64 6.17 0.21
C SER A 50 4.22 7.54 0.51
N ALA A 51 3.53 8.61 0.15
CA ALA A 51 3.99 9.98 0.39
C ALA A 51 4.17 10.25 1.90
N LYS A 52 3.21 9.83 2.73
CA LYS A 52 3.29 9.96 4.19
C LYS A 52 4.44 9.16 4.79
N TRP A 53 4.69 7.97 4.25
CA TRP A 53 5.80 7.13 4.70
C TRP A 53 7.15 7.77 4.35
N ASP A 54 7.30 8.29 3.13
CA ASP A 54 8.54 8.95 2.69
C ASP A 54 8.81 10.21 3.52
N GLU A 55 7.77 10.99 3.82
CA GLU A 55 7.83 12.12 4.74
C GLU A 55 8.26 11.69 6.15
N LEU A 56 7.69 10.63 6.71
CA LEU A 56 8.06 10.16 8.05
C LEU A 56 9.50 9.62 8.11
N LYS A 57 9.89 8.81 7.11
CA LYS A 57 11.26 8.28 7.00
C LYS A 57 12.29 9.40 6.94
N SER A 58 12.05 10.42 6.11
CA SER A 58 12.99 11.56 5.99
C SER A 58 13.10 12.38 7.28
N LYS A 59 12.01 12.52 8.04
CA LYS A 59 12.01 13.22 9.34
C LYS A 59 12.72 12.44 10.44
N LEU A 60 12.50 11.13 10.51
CA LEU A 60 13.05 10.28 11.59
C LEU A 60 14.45 9.75 11.28
N ASN A 61 14.79 9.59 9.99
CA ASN A 61 16.02 8.96 9.50
C ASN A 61 16.42 7.68 10.28
N PRO A 62 15.50 6.69 10.38
CA PRO A 62 15.70 5.53 11.24
C PRO A 62 16.74 4.55 10.68
N ALA A 63 17.50 3.91 11.56
CA ALA A 63 18.28 2.71 11.26
C ALA A 63 17.35 1.48 11.14
N PRO A 64 17.80 0.37 10.51
CA PRO A 64 16.95 -0.81 10.26
C PRO A 64 16.28 -1.41 11.50
N ASP A 65 16.90 -1.25 12.67
CA ASP A 65 16.48 -1.87 13.93
C ASP A 65 15.78 -0.93 14.88
N ASP A 66 15.68 0.34 14.51
CA ASP A 66 14.97 1.35 15.28
C ASP A 66 13.47 1.06 15.29
N GLU A 67 12.82 1.43 16.39
CA GLU A 67 11.37 1.42 16.47
C GLU A 67 10.81 2.45 15.48
N PHE A 68 9.89 1.99 14.64
CA PHE A 68 9.23 2.79 13.62
C PHE A 68 7.72 2.60 13.74
N VAL A 69 7.04 3.66 14.17
CA VAL A 69 5.57 3.69 14.31
C VAL A 69 5.00 4.58 13.21
N PHE A 70 4.31 3.96 12.25
CA PHE A 70 3.65 4.67 11.16
C PHE A 70 2.17 4.91 11.48
N GLU A 71 1.85 6.08 12.02
CA GLU A 71 0.47 6.47 12.28
C GLU A 71 -0.20 6.98 10.99
N ASN A 72 -1.03 6.14 10.38
CA ASN A 72 -1.79 6.52 9.20
C ASN A 72 -3.30 6.52 9.46
N LYS A 73 -3.92 7.70 9.39
CA LYS A 73 -5.38 7.88 9.46
C LYS A 73 -6.11 7.52 8.15
N HIS A 74 -5.40 7.47 7.03
CA HIS A 74 -5.96 7.08 5.74
C HIS A 74 -6.02 5.55 5.66
N ARG A 75 -7.23 4.98 5.81
CA ARG A 75 -7.43 3.54 5.94
C ARG A 75 -7.34 2.84 4.58
N PHE A 76 -6.92 1.58 4.61
CA PHE A 76 -6.90 0.72 3.43
C PHE A 76 -8.33 0.47 2.94
N PRO A 77 -8.63 0.63 1.63
CA PRO A 77 -9.96 0.45 1.08
C PRO A 77 -10.28 -1.04 0.93
N LYS A 78 -10.58 -1.70 2.05
CA LYS A 78 -10.76 -3.16 2.12
C LYS A 78 -11.82 -3.71 1.16
N ALA A 79 -12.96 -3.02 1.02
CA ALA A 79 -14.03 -3.45 0.12
C ALA A 79 -13.57 -3.44 -1.36
N ALA A 80 -12.86 -2.39 -1.78
CA ALA A 80 -12.32 -2.30 -3.13
C ALA A 80 -11.32 -3.42 -3.44
N ALA A 81 -10.45 -3.74 -2.47
CA ALA A 81 -9.51 -4.85 -2.60
C ALA A 81 -10.23 -6.20 -2.73
N GLN A 82 -11.25 -6.45 -1.91
CA GLN A 82 -12.04 -7.69 -1.97
C GLN A 82 -12.79 -7.86 -3.29
N ASN A 83 -13.34 -6.76 -3.84
CA ASN A 83 -14.00 -6.78 -5.13
C ASN A 83 -13.03 -7.17 -6.26
N LEU A 84 -11.83 -6.57 -6.27
CA LEU A 84 -10.79 -6.88 -7.26
C LEU A 84 -10.23 -8.30 -7.12
N GLU A 85 -10.02 -8.78 -5.88
CA GLU A 85 -9.58 -10.16 -5.64
C GLU A 85 -10.62 -11.17 -6.13
N THR A 86 -11.91 -10.90 -5.91
CA THR A 86 -13.01 -11.75 -6.38
C THR A 86 -13.03 -11.80 -7.91
N ALA A 87 -12.88 -10.65 -8.57
CA ALA A 87 -12.81 -10.55 -10.02
C ALA A 87 -11.71 -11.41 -10.65
N LEU A 88 -10.55 -11.48 -10.01
CA LEU A 88 -9.40 -12.26 -10.45
C LEU A 88 -9.61 -13.77 -10.26
N HIS A 89 -10.40 -14.17 -9.27
CA HIS A 89 -10.69 -15.57 -8.98
C HIS A 89 -11.74 -16.17 -9.92
N ASP A 90 -12.56 -15.32 -10.55
CA ASP A 90 -13.62 -15.72 -11.48
C ASP A 90 -13.18 -15.70 -12.96
N LEU A 91 -11.90 -15.39 -13.24
CA LEU A 91 -11.25 -15.46 -14.57
C LEU A 91 -10.62 -16.83 -14.82
#